data_AF-A0A7C3DQ59-F1
#
_entry.id   AF-A0A7C3DQ59-F1
#
_cell.length_a   1.000
_cell.length_b   1.000
_cell.length_c   1.000
_cell.angle_alpha   90.00
_cell.angle_beta   90.00
_cell.angle_gamma   90.00
#
_symmetry.space_group_name_H-M   'P 1'
#
loop_
_entity.id
_entity.type
_entity.pdbx_description
1 polymer ?
#
loop_
_entity_poly.entity_id
_entity_poly.type
_entity_poly.pdbx_seq_one_letter_code
_entity_poly.pdbx_strand_id
1 'polypeptide(L)'
;MAVLFGAMSVPATADDAKLGELQQRLAGEVDASSKAGDKVKGFVKDHVFPLMRDAVLVTETAAQNARDVSLDEIKKIDEKWQAAEEILDVQTEKLQNACAKRLVEFVGQYPAVVEVFVMDNQGANVGQNALTSDYWQGDEPKWQNAYKDGQ
;
A
#
# COMPACT_ATOMS: atom_id res chain seq x y z
N MET A 1 5.43 13.01 13.75
CA MET A 1 6.18 12.20 12.78
C MET A 1 5.16 11.28 12.14
N ALA A 2 4.62 11.67 10.98
CA ALA A 2 3.69 10.83 10.23
C ALA A 2 4.51 9.73 9.59
N VAL A 3 4.24 8.48 9.91
CA VAL A 3 4.86 7.36 9.21
C VAL A 3 3.91 6.97 8.08
N LEU A 4 4.30 7.35 6.86
CA LEU A 4 3.58 7.00 5.64
C LEU A 4 4.01 5.60 5.20
N PHE A 5 3.08 4.66 5.16
CA PHE A 5 3.34 3.31 4.66
C PHE A 5 2.53 3.07 3.39
N GLY A 6 3.23 2.94 2.25
CA GLY A 6 2.70 2.22 1.10
C GLY A 6 2.97 0.75 1.31
N ALA A 7 1.96 -0.02 1.70
CA ALA A 7 2.09 -1.47 1.84
C ALA A 7 1.62 -2.11 0.53
N MET A 8 2.50 -2.82 -0.17
CA MET A 8 2.04 -3.74 -1.20
C MET A 8 1.61 -5.03 -0.55
N SER A 9 0.39 -5.46 -0.86
CA SER A 9 -0.03 -6.81 -0.52
C SER A 9 0.61 -7.77 -1.51
N VAL A 10 1.18 -8.85 -1.00
CA VAL A 10 1.83 -9.84 -1.85
C VAL A 10 0.76 -10.66 -2.59
N PRO A 11 0.96 -11.03 -3.88
CA PRO A 11 -0.01 -11.83 -4.62
C PRO A 11 -0.40 -13.12 -3.88
N ALA A 12 -1.67 -13.49 -3.98
CA ALA A 12 -2.26 -14.67 -3.31
C ALA A 12 -1.59 -16.02 -3.67
N THR A 13 -0.76 -16.05 -4.72
CA THR A 13 -0.05 -17.24 -5.22
C THR A 13 1.44 -17.27 -4.88
N ALA A 14 1.94 -16.30 -4.11
CA ALA A 14 3.33 -16.34 -3.67
C ALA A 14 3.53 -17.53 -2.72
N ASP A 15 4.48 -18.41 -3.09
CA ASP A 15 4.93 -19.52 -2.25
C ASP A 15 5.31 -19.00 -0.85
N ASP A 16 4.81 -19.63 0.20
CA ASP A 16 5.06 -19.22 1.60
C ASP A 16 6.57 -19.10 1.89
N ALA A 17 7.39 -19.92 1.23
CA ALA A 17 8.85 -19.81 1.30
C ALA A 17 9.38 -18.48 0.74
N LYS A 18 8.89 -18.07 -0.44
CA LYS A 18 9.28 -16.78 -1.07
C LYS A 18 8.78 -15.59 -0.26
N LEU A 19 7.60 -15.71 0.35
CA LEU A 19 7.08 -14.71 1.28
C LEU A 19 7.97 -14.56 2.52
N GLY A 20 8.46 -15.69 3.07
CA GLY A 20 9.40 -15.69 4.18
C GLY A 20 10.73 -15.03 3.82
N GLU A 21 11.29 -15.35 2.65
CA GLU A 21 12.53 -14.75 2.14
C GLU A 21 12.40 -13.23 1.93
N LEU A 22 11.29 -12.78 1.32
CA LEU A 22 11.00 -11.36 1.13
C LEU A 22 10.90 -10.64 2.47
N GLN A 23 10.17 -11.20 3.43
CA GLN A 23 10.03 -10.60 4.76
C GLN A 23 11.36 -10.53 5.50
N GLN A 24 12.22 -11.53 5.36
CA GLN A 24 13.56 -11.52 5.95
C GLN A 24 14.47 -10.47 5.30
N ARG A 25 14.40 -10.31 3.97
CA ARG A 25 15.11 -9.26 3.24
C ARG A 25 14.68 -7.88 3.73
N LEU A 26 13.37 -7.62 3.76
CA LEU A 26 12.80 -6.36 4.22
C LEU A 26 13.16 -6.06 5.69
N ALA A 27 13.14 -7.08 6.57
CA ALA A 27 13.59 -6.93 7.95
C ALA A 27 15.06 -6.47 8.03
N GLY A 28 15.93 -7.08 7.22
CA GLY A 28 17.34 -6.68 7.13
C GLY A 28 17.53 -5.24 6.64
N GLU A 29 16.74 -4.80 5.65
CA GLU A 29 16.77 -3.42 5.15
C GLU A 29 16.28 -2.40 6.20
N VAL A 30 15.21 -2.74 6.92
CA VAL A 30 14.71 -1.93 8.06
C VAL A 30 15.79 -1.81 9.13
N ASP A 31 16.45 -2.91 9.49
CA ASP A 31 17.50 -2.91 10.50
C ASP A 31 18.74 -2.13 10.07
N ALA A 32 19.13 -2.21 8.79
CA ALA A 32 20.25 -1.48 8.21
C ALA A 32 19.98 0.02 8.00
N SER A 33 18.72 0.46 7.98
CA SER A 33 18.36 1.85 7.73
C SER A 33 18.90 2.79 8.81
N SER A 34 19.68 3.80 8.41
CA SER A 34 20.12 4.89 9.31
C SER A 34 19.07 6.01 9.45
N LYS A 35 17.98 5.94 8.68
CA LYS A 35 16.95 6.99 8.61
C LYS A 35 15.84 6.84 9.66
N ALA A 36 15.81 5.72 10.38
CA ALA A 36 14.78 5.40 11.37
C ALA A 36 15.42 4.99 12.71
N GLY A 37 14.83 5.42 13.83
CA GLY A 37 15.23 4.96 15.16
C GLY A 37 14.66 3.59 15.49
N ASP A 38 15.24 2.92 16.50
CA ASP A 38 14.90 1.52 16.84
C ASP A 38 13.42 1.28 17.13
N LYS A 39 12.74 2.26 17.75
CA LYS A 39 11.28 2.17 17.99
C LYS A 39 10.47 2.10 16.70
N VAL A 40 10.86 2.86 15.68
CA VAL A 40 10.19 2.85 14.37
C VAL A 40 10.49 1.54 13.64
N LYS A 41 11.74 1.08 13.70
CA LYS A 41 12.13 -0.21 13.12
C LYS A 41 11.36 -1.37 13.75
N GLY A 42 11.24 -1.38 15.07
CA GLY A 42 10.40 -2.34 15.81
C GLY A 42 8.94 -2.27 15.34
N PHE A 43 8.36 -1.07 15.32
CA PHE A 43 6.98 -0.87 14.87
C PHE A 43 6.72 -1.42 13.46
N VAL A 44 7.62 -1.18 12.50
CA VAL A 44 7.51 -1.71 11.13
C VAL A 44 7.44 -3.24 11.16
N LYS A 45 8.40 -3.87 11.84
CA LYS A 45 8.52 -5.33 11.87
C LYS A 45 7.36 -5.99 12.61
N ASP A 46 6.91 -5.38 13.70
CA ASP A 46 5.90 -5.97 14.60
C ASP A 46 4.46 -5.73 14.11
N HIS A 47 4.21 -4.67 13.34
CA HIS A 47 2.84 -4.26 12.99
C HIS A 47 2.61 -4.06 11.50
N VAL A 48 3.57 -3.53 10.75
CA VAL A 48 3.40 -3.29 9.30
C VAL A 48 3.63 -4.55 8.49
N PHE A 49 4.66 -5.35 8.81
CA PHE A 49 4.91 -6.62 8.10
C PHE A 49 3.74 -7.61 8.22
N PRO A 50 3.11 -7.80 9.41
CA PRO A 50 1.88 -8.58 9.49
C PRO A 50 0.73 -8.02 8.64
N LEU A 51 0.58 -6.68 8.57
CA LEU A 51 -0.46 -6.04 7.75
C LEU A 51 -0.28 -6.34 6.25
N MET A 52 0.95 -6.45 5.75
CA MET A 52 1.23 -6.80 4.35
C MET A 52 0.71 -8.19 3.95
N ARG A 53 0.47 -9.07 4.92
CA ARG A 53 -0.08 -10.42 4.75
C ARG A 53 -1.55 -10.54 5.12
N ASP A 54 -2.19 -9.42 5.45
CA ASP A 54 -3.60 -9.41 5.81
C ASP A 54 -4.45 -9.92 4.64
N ALA A 55 -5.30 -10.91 4.90
CA ALA A 55 -6.08 -11.59 3.87
C ALA A 55 -7.00 -10.63 3.10
N VAL A 56 -7.51 -9.57 3.74
CA VAL A 56 -8.36 -8.57 3.09
C VAL A 56 -7.54 -7.77 2.08
N LEU A 57 -6.36 -7.31 2.47
CA LEU A 57 -5.47 -6.53 1.60
C LEU A 57 -5.00 -7.36 0.40
N VAL A 58 -4.59 -8.61 0.63
CA VAL A 58 -4.19 -9.54 -0.44
C VAL A 58 -5.34 -9.79 -1.42
N THR A 59 -6.55 -10.00 -0.89
CA THR A 59 -7.74 -10.28 -1.74
C THR A 59 -8.12 -9.08 -2.58
N GLU A 60 -8.21 -7.89 -2.00
CA GLU A 60 -8.62 -6.67 -2.71
C GLU A 60 -7.60 -6.27 -3.78
N THR A 61 -6.30 -6.41 -3.51
CA THR A 61 -5.27 -6.15 -4.51
C THR A 61 -5.26 -7.18 -5.62
N ALA A 62 -5.47 -8.46 -5.31
CA ALA A 62 -5.61 -9.49 -6.33
C ALA A 62 -6.82 -9.21 -7.23
N ALA A 63 -7.94 -8.80 -6.65
CA ALA A 63 -9.14 -8.40 -7.39
C ALA A 63 -8.88 -7.16 -8.27
N GLN A 64 -8.18 -6.14 -7.76
CA GLN A 64 -7.80 -4.96 -8.54
C GLN A 64 -6.87 -5.32 -9.71
N ASN A 65 -5.81 -6.11 -9.47
CA ASN A 65 -4.89 -6.59 -10.49
C ASN A 65 -5.62 -7.41 -11.58
N ALA A 66 -6.60 -8.23 -11.20
CA ALA A 66 -7.36 -9.06 -12.12
C ALA A 66 -8.26 -8.25 -13.09
N ARG A 67 -8.47 -6.95 -12.84
CA ARG A 67 -9.19 -6.06 -13.76
C ARG A 67 -8.37 -5.73 -15.02
N ASP A 68 -7.05 -5.99 -15.00
CA ASP A 68 -6.13 -5.77 -16.12
C ASP A 68 -6.28 -4.38 -16.76
N VAL A 69 -6.42 -3.36 -15.92
CA VAL A 69 -6.53 -1.96 -16.36
C VAL A 69 -5.16 -1.52 -16.89
N SER A 70 -5.10 -0.98 -18.10
CA SER A 70 -3.83 -0.51 -18.66
C SER A 70 -3.27 0.69 -17.89
N LEU A 71 -1.96 0.82 -17.87
CA LEU A 71 -1.28 1.98 -17.28
C LEU A 71 -1.79 3.32 -17.81
N ASP A 72 -2.10 3.40 -19.12
CA ASP A 72 -2.66 4.61 -19.73
C ASP A 72 -4.03 4.96 -19.16
N GLU A 73 -4.87 3.96 -18.87
CA GLU A 73 -6.17 4.20 -18.26
C GLU A 73 -6.04 4.56 -16.77
N ILE A 74 -5.11 3.92 -16.05
CA ILE A 74 -4.76 4.29 -14.67
C ILE A 74 -4.35 5.77 -14.61
N LYS A 75 -3.49 6.22 -15.52
CA LYS A 75 -3.05 7.62 -15.60
C LYS A 75 -4.18 8.59 -15.95
N LYS A 76 -5.15 8.20 -16.77
CA LYS A 76 -6.34 9.05 -17.00
C LYS A 76 -7.24 9.17 -15.77
N ILE A 77 -7.38 8.11 -14.99
CA ILE A 77 -8.10 8.17 -13.71
C ILE A 77 -7.35 9.11 -12.76
N ASP A 78 -6.02 9.01 -12.74
CA ASP A 78 -5.15 9.85 -11.95
C ASP A 78 -5.26 11.34 -12.31
N GLU A 79 -5.21 11.70 -13.60
CA GLU A 79 -5.41 13.08 -14.05
C GLU A 79 -6.77 13.65 -13.59
N LYS A 80 -7.84 12.84 -13.67
CA LYS A 80 -9.17 13.23 -13.18
C LYS A 80 -9.21 13.37 -11.66
N TRP A 81 -8.54 12.48 -10.94
CA TRP A 81 -8.45 12.50 -9.49
C TRP A 81 -7.78 13.79 -9.00
N GLN A 82 -6.65 14.16 -9.60
CA GLN A 82 -5.91 15.36 -9.25
C GLN A 82 -6.67 16.65 -9.60
N ALA A 83 -7.44 16.65 -10.69
CA ALA A 83 -8.23 17.80 -11.13
C ALA A 83 -9.60 17.94 -10.43
N ALA A 84 -9.96 16.99 -9.57
CA ALA A 84 -11.29 16.95 -8.96
C ALA A 84 -11.46 18.06 -7.91
N GLU A 85 -12.50 18.88 -8.07
CA GLU A 85 -12.92 19.86 -7.06
C GLU A 85 -13.88 19.26 -6.02
N GLU A 86 -14.53 18.15 -6.39
CA GLU A 86 -15.49 17.41 -5.57
C GLU A 86 -15.08 15.93 -5.48
N ILE A 87 -15.55 15.22 -4.45
CA ILE A 87 -15.21 13.80 -4.28
C ILE A 87 -15.81 12.97 -5.42
N LEU A 88 -14.94 12.24 -6.14
CA LEU A 88 -15.32 11.32 -7.21
C LEU A 88 -15.81 9.97 -6.65
N ASP A 89 -16.59 9.25 -7.46
CA ASP A 89 -17.02 7.88 -7.13
C ASP A 89 -15.83 6.95 -6.88
N VAL A 90 -14.77 7.08 -7.69
CA VAL A 90 -13.54 6.28 -7.51
C VAL A 90 -12.83 6.63 -6.20
N GLN A 91 -12.82 7.89 -5.77
CA GLN A 91 -12.25 8.29 -4.48
C GLN A 91 -13.06 7.69 -3.34
N THR A 92 -14.39 7.77 -3.44
CA THR A 92 -15.31 7.14 -2.48
C THR A 92 -15.10 5.63 -2.40
N GLU A 93 -14.99 4.94 -3.54
CA GLU A 93 -14.70 3.51 -3.61
C GLU A 93 -13.41 3.17 -2.85
N LYS A 94 -12.32 3.89 -3.11
CA LYS A 94 -11.01 3.63 -2.49
C LYS A 94 -10.91 4.02 -1.02
N LEU A 95 -11.87 4.80 -0.50
CA LEU A 95 -12.00 5.13 0.92
C LEU A 95 -12.98 4.23 1.69
N GLN A 96 -13.83 3.45 0.99
CA GLN A 96 -14.93 2.71 1.63
C GLN A 96 -14.94 1.21 1.38
N ASN A 97 -14.07 0.70 0.49
CA ASN A 97 -13.94 -0.73 0.25
C ASN A 97 -13.37 -1.51 1.45
N ALA A 98 -13.27 -2.83 1.32
CA ALA A 98 -12.82 -3.70 2.41
C ALA A 98 -11.38 -3.40 2.84
N CYS A 99 -10.50 -3.11 1.87
CA CYS A 99 -9.12 -2.70 2.14
C CYS A 99 -9.09 -1.40 2.97
N ALA A 100 -9.81 -0.37 2.56
CA ALA A 100 -9.88 0.91 3.26
C ALA A 100 -10.37 0.77 4.71
N LYS A 101 -11.44 -0.01 4.93
CA LYS A 101 -11.95 -0.30 6.28
C LYS A 101 -10.89 -0.96 7.16
N ARG A 102 -10.18 -1.96 6.62
CA ARG A 102 -9.12 -2.65 7.35
C ARG A 102 -7.94 -1.73 7.69
N LEU A 103 -7.62 -0.79 6.80
CA LEU A 103 -6.60 0.24 7.02
C LEU A 103 -7.04 1.25 8.10
N VAL A 104 -8.30 1.66 8.12
CA VAL A 104 -8.87 2.51 9.18
C VAL A 104 -8.79 1.82 10.54
N GLU A 105 -9.09 0.52 10.62
CA GLU A 105 -8.91 -0.27 11.86
C GLU A 105 -7.46 -0.29 12.32
N PHE A 106 -6.51 -0.50 11.39
CA PHE A 106 -5.07 -0.49 11.70
C PHE A 106 -4.63 0.87 12.26
N VAL A 107 -5.03 1.97 11.62
CA VAL A 107 -4.72 3.32 12.09
C VAL A 107 -5.35 3.62 13.44
N GLY A 108 -6.56 3.10 13.70
CA GLY A 108 -7.22 3.20 15.02
C GLY A 108 -6.45 2.49 16.14
N GLN A 109 -5.76 1.38 15.82
CA GLN A 109 -4.90 0.66 16.76
C GLN A 109 -3.55 1.35 16.97
N TYR A 110 -3.06 2.05 15.94
CA TYR A 110 -1.73 2.66 15.93
C TYR A 110 -1.80 4.14 15.50
N PRO A 111 -2.21 5.07 16.38
CA PRO A 111 -2.42 6.49 16.04
C PRO A 111 -1.17 7.25 15.55
N ALA A 112 0.01 6.64 15.64
CA ALA A 112 1.24 7.18 15.04
C ALA A 112 1.27 7.05 13.50
N VAL A 113 0.44 6.17 12.94
CA VAL A 113 0.23 6.01 11.50
C VAL A 113 -0.90 6.96 11.11
N VAL A 114 -0.61 7.92 10.26
CA VAL A 114 -1.57 8.99 9.90
C VAL A 114 -2.18 8.72 8.53
N GLU A 115 -1.38 8.21 7.61
CA GLU A 115 -1.79 7.86 6.25
C GLU A 115 -1.16 6.51 5.86
N VAL A 116 -1.99 5.64 5.32
CA VAL A 116 -1.64 4.31 4.84
C VAL A 116 -2.55 3.96 3.67
N PHE A 117 -1.95 3.38 2.64
CA PHE A 117 -2.66 2.93 1.46
C PHE A 117 -1.98 1.71 0.85
N VAL A 118 -2.77 0.96 0.09
CA VAL A 118 -2.35 -0.22 -0.65
C VAL A 118 -2.48 0.07 -2.13
N MET A 119 -1.52 -0.41 -2.91
CA MET A 119 -1.45 -0.22 -4.35
C MET A 119 -1.40 -1.55 -5.09
N ASP A 120 -1.81 -1.50 -6.35
CA ASP A 120 -1.75 -2.63 -7.27
C ASP A 120 -0.37 -2.76 -7.94
N ASN A 121 -0.23 -3.74 -8.83
CA ASN A 121 1.03 -4.08 -9.50
C ASN A 121 1.54 -3.01 -10.48
N GLN A 122 0.76 -1.97 -10.73
CA GLN A 122 1.11 -0.82 -11.56
C GLN A 122 1.16 0.47 -10.73
N GLY A 123 0.90 0.42 -9.42
CA GLY A 123 0.91 1.58 -8.53
C GLY A 123 -0.44 2.28 -8.38
N ALA A 124 -1.54 1.73 -8.93
CA ALA A 124 -2.87 2.31 -8.74
C ALA A 124 -3.41 1.99 -7.33
N ASN A 125 -4.04 2.96 -6.69
CA ASN A 125 -4.54 2.77 -5.33
C ASN A 125 -5.68 1.72 -5.26
N VAL A 126 -5.51 0.74 -4.38
CA VAL A 126 -6.46 -0.34 -4.07
C VAL A 126 -7.39 0.08 -2.94
N GLY A 127 -6.86 0.72 -1.89
CA GLY A 127 -7.62 1.23 -0.75
C GLY A 127 -6.75 2.11 0.15
N GLN A 128 -7.37 3.06 0.84
CA GLN A 128 -6.67 4.10 1.61
C GLN A 128 -7.45 4.43 2.89
N ASN A 129 -6.76 4.84 3.96
CA ASN A 129 -7.43 5.35 5.16
C ASN A 129 -7.83 6.84 5.05
N ALA A 130 -7.14 7.58 4.19
CA ALA A 130 -7.30 9.01 3.96
C ALA A 130 -7.06 9.30 2.48
N LEU A 131 -7.70 10.35 1.96
CA LEU A 131 -7.64 10.70 0.55
C LEU A 131 -6.23 11.17 0.15
N THR A 132 -5.60 10.47 -0.79
CA THR A 132 -4.33 10.91 -1.41
C THR A 132 -4.55 12.01 -2.45
N SER A 133 -3.51 12.77 -2.77
CA SER A 133 -3.52 13.78 -3.84
C SER A 133 -3.77 13.19 -5.23
N ASP A 134 -3.40 11.93 -5.43
CA ASP A 134 -3.26 11.27 -6.72
C ASP A 134 -3.63 9.78 -6.59
N TYR A 135 -4.15 9.21 -7.67
CA TYR A 135 -4.58 7.81 -7.74
C TYR A 135 -3.41 6.86 -8.06
N TRP A 136 -2.47 7.32 -8.90
CA TRP A 136 -1.37 6.51 -9.40
C TRP A 136 -0.06 6.90 -8.72
N GLN A 137 0.50 5.98 -7.95
CA GLN A 137 1.72 6.17 -7.17
C GLN A 137 2.94 5.52 -7.83
N GLY A 138 2.82 5.03 -9.06
CA GLY A 138 3.88 4.24 -9.72
C GLY A 138 5.12 5.05 -10.12
N ASP A 139 5.00 6.37 -10.17
CA ASP A 139 6.10 7.31 -10.36
C ASP A 139 6.83 7.68 -9.05
N GLU A 140 6.21 7.40 -7.91
CA GLU A 140 6.72 7.80 -6.61
C GLU A 140 7.89 6.91 -6.15
N PRO A 141 9.00 7.49 -5.62
CA PRO A 141 10.14 6.72 -5.13
C PRO A 141 9.76 5.70 -4.04
N LYS A 142 8.74 5.98 -3.23
CA LYS A 142 8.21 5.07 -2.20
C LYS A 142 7.62 3.79 -2.82
N TRP A 143 7.00 3.87 -4.00
CA TRP A 143 6.51 2.71 -4.72
C TRP A 143 7.64 1.98 -5.44
N GLN A 144 8.49 2.69 -6.18
CA GLN A 144 9.59 2.09 -6.94
C GLN A 144 10.59 1.33 -6.06
N ASN A 145 10.85 1.85 -4.85
CA ASN A 145 11.72 1.17 -3.89
C ASN A 145 11.04 -0.05 -3.25
N ALA A 146 9.72 -0.03 -3.10
CA ALA A 146 8.97 -1.15 -2.54
C ALA A 146 8.66 -2.22 -3.59
N TYR A 147 8.48 -1.86 -4.87
CA TYR A 147 8.12 -2.72 -6.01
C TYR A 147 9.29 -2.87 -6.98
N LYS A 148 10.44 -3.28 -6.49
CA LYS A 148 11.59 -3.48 -7.38
C LYS A 148 11.46 -4.84 -8.06
N ASP A 149 11.10 -4.82 -9.34
CA ASP A 149 10.98 -5.99 -10.22
C ASP A 149 9.81 -6.95 -9.90
N GLY A 150 8.71 -6.46 -9.31
CA GLY A 150 7.56 -7.30 -8.95
C GLY A 150 7.80 -8.18 -7.70
N GLN A 151 8.75 -7.78 -6.85
CA GLN A 151 9.14 -8.45 -5.61
C GLN A 151 9.11 -7.51 -4.42
#